data_AF-A0A841KZN9-F1
#
_entry.id   AF-A0A841KZN9-F1
#
_cell.length_a   1.000
_cell.length_b   1.000
_cell.length_c   1.000
_cell.angle_alpha   90.00
_cell.angle_beta   90.00
_cell.angle_gamma   90.00
#
_symmetry.space_group_name_H-M   'P 1'
#
loop_
_entity.id
_entity.type
_entity.pdbx_description
1 polymer ?
#
loop_
_entity_poly.entity_id
_entity_poly.type
_entity_poly.pdbx_seq_one_letter_code
_entity_poly.pdbx_strand_id
1 'polypeptide(L)' 'MSDLQEMVEHINKLRRILYKLIEEADENLLDDLVLSTSRILNSDIAEYSRLRYKN' A
#
# COMPACT_ATOMS: atom_id res chain seq x y z
N MET A 1 9.75 10.22 15.89
CA MET A 1 8.61 9.75 15.07
C MET A 1 8.29 8.33 15.54
N SER A 2 7.03 7.90 15.58
CA SER A 2 6.69 6.51 15.98
C SER A 2 6.73 5.59 14.76
N ASP A 3 7.25 4.37 14.91
CA ASP A 3 7.28 3.34 13.85
C ASP A 3 5.90 3.13 13.20
N LEU A 4 4.81 3.18 13.99
CA LEU A 4 3.45 3.08 13.48
C LEU A 4 3.05 4.26 12.60
N GLN A 5 3.52 5.47 12.93
CA GLN A 5 3.23 6.66 12.15
C GLN A 5 3.98 6.64 10.80
N GLU A 6 5.25 6.21 10.81
CA GLU A 6 6.03 6.02 9.59
C GLU A 6 5.39 4.98 8.65
N MET A 7 4.87 3.88 9.20
CA MET A 7 4.12 2.88 8.41
C MET A 7 2.83 3.46 7.81
N VAL A 8 2.08 4.27 8.55
CA VAL A 8 0.86 4.91 8.03
C VAL A 8 1.19 5.86 6.88
N GLU A 9 2.26 6.65 7.02
CA GLU A 9 2.74 7.54 5.97
C GLU A 9 3.17 6.74 4.71
N HIS A 10 3.86 5.63 4.91
CA HIS A 10 4.26 4.73 3.83
C HIS A 10 3.06 4.11 3.10
N ILE A 11 2.09 3.56 3.84
CA ILE A 11 0.82 3.01 3.30
C ILE A 11 0.09 4.06 2.46
N ASN A 12 -0.01 5.30 2.97
CA ASN A 12 -0.68 6.39 2.26
C ASN A 12 0.06 6.78 0.98
N LYS A 13 1.39 6.76 0.98
CA LYS A 13 2.21 6.99 -0.22
C LYS A 13 1.97 5.91 -1.27
N LEU A 14 2.03 4.63 -0.88
CA LEU A 14 1.79 3.51 -1.78
C LEU A 14 0.37 3.52 -2.36
N ARG A 15 -0.64 3.90 -1.56
CA ARG A 15 -2.02 4.04 -2.03
C ARG A 15 -2.14 5.06 -3.16
N ARG A 16 -1.47 6.22 -3.02
CA ARG A 16 -1.45 7.25 -4.08
C ARG A 16 -0.73 6.77 -5.34
N ILE A 17 0.36 6.00 -5.18
CA ILE A 17 1.08 5.41 -6.31
C ILE A 17 0.19 4.40 -7.02
N LEU A 18 -0.48 3.51 -6.28
CA LEU A 18 -1.38 2.51 -6.84
C LEU A 18 -2.51 3.13 -7.67
N TYR A 19 -3.13 4.21 -7.18
CA TYR A 19 -4.16 4.90 -7.96
C TYR A 19 -3.64 5.47 -9.28
N LYS A 20 -2.45 6.08 -9.27
CA LYS A 20 -1.82 6.57 -10.51
C LYS A 20 -1.50 5.44 -11.48
N LEU A 21 -1.00 4.32 -10.98
CA LEU A 21 -0.72 3.15 -11.82
C LEU A 21 -1.99 2.58 -12.44
N ILE A 22 -3.11 2.57 -11.71
CA ILE A 22 -4.41 2.15 -12.24
C ILE A 22 -4.87 3.11 -13.35
N GLU A 23 -4.74 4.43 -13.15
CA GLU A 23 -5.05 5.43 -14.18
C GLU A 23 -4.14 5.29 -15.43
N GLU A 24 -2.83 5.11 -15.23
CA GLU A 24 -1.84 4.93 -16.30
C GLU A 24 -2.03 3.61 -17.07
N ALA A 25 -2.54 2.58 -16.42
CA ALA A 25 -2.86 1.29 -17.01
C ALA A 25 -4.25 1.23 -17.66
N ASP A 26 -4.94 2.36 -17.82
CA ASP A 26 -6.32 2.43 -18.36
C ASP A 26 -7.28 1.51 -17.60
N GLU A 27 -7.23 1.58 -16.27
CA GLU A 27 -7.99 0.76 -15.32
C GLU A 27 -7.71 -0.76 -15.39
N ASN A 28 -6.65 -1.19 -16.09
CA ASN A 28 -6.25 -2.59 -16.12
C ASN A 28 -5.65 -3.04 -14.77
N LEU A 29 -6.50 -3.63 -13.93
CA LEU A 29 -6.09 -4.15 -12.62
C LEU A 29 -5.16 -5.38 -12.69
N LEU A 30 -4.99 -5.96 -13.87
CA LEU A 30 -4.08 -7.08 -14.12
C LEU A 30 -2.70 -6.62 -14.61
N ASP A 31 -2.49 -5.31 -14.78
CA ASP A 31 -1.17 -4.77 -15.07
C ASP A 31 -0.16 -5.18 -13.98
N ASP A 32 1.04 -5.58 -14.40
CA ASP A 32 2.05 -6.14 -13.50
C ASP A 32 2.49 -5.15 -12.42
N LEU A 33 2.55 -3.84 -12.73
CA LEU A 33 2.90 -2.80 -11.78
C LEU A 33 1.76 -2.54 -10.80
N VAL A 34 0.51 -2.56 -11.28
CA VAL A 34 -0.68 -2.47 -10.42
C VAL A 34 -0.73 -3.64 -9.45
N LEU A 35 -0.53 -4.88 -9.94
CA LEU A 35 -0.55 -6.08 -9.13
C LEU A 35 0.56 -6.10 -8.08
N SER A 36 1.80 -5.80 -8.49
CA SER A 36 2.95 -5.80 -7.57
C SER A 36 2.81 -4.72 -6.49
N THR A 37 2.40 -3.51 -6.85
CA THR A 37 2.18 -2.41 -5.90
C THR A 37 1.03 -2.72 -4.94
N SER A 38 -0.06 -3.32 -5.44
CA SER A 38 -1.19 -3.78 -4.61
C SER A 38 -0.76 -4.82 -3.58
N ARG A 39 0.09 -5.78 -3.96
CA ARG A 39 0.63 -6.80 -3.04
C ARG A 39 1.47 -6.18 -1.93
N ILE A 40 2.35 -5.22 -2.25
CA ILE A 40 3.16 -4.51 -1.26
C ILE A 40 2.25 -3.75 -0.29
N LEU A 41 1.31 -2.96 -0.82
CA LEU A 41 0.37 -2.20 0.01
C LEU A 41 -0.43 -3.10 0.97
N ASN A 42 -0.88 -4.26 0.49
CA ASN A 42 -1.60 -5.22 1.33
C ASN A 42 -0.72 -5.83 2.42
N SER A 43 0.56 -6.11 2.12
CA SER A 43 1.53 -6.57 3.12
C SER A 43 1.73 -5.54 4.24
N ASP A 44 1.91 -4.26 3.87
CA ASP A 44 2.14 -3.19 4.83
C ASP A 44 0.91 -2.93 5.71
N ILE A 45 -0.29 -2.99 5.12
CA ILE A 45 -1.54 -2.89 5.87
C ILE A 45 -1.67 -4.04 6.87
N ALA A 46 -1.37 -5.27 6.45
CA ALA A 46 -1.43 -6.44 7.32
C ALA A 46 -0.42 -6.33 8.47
N GLU A 47 0.79 -5.83 8.20
CA GLU A 47 1.79 -5.60 9.22
C GLU A 47 1.39 -4.49 10.20
N TYR A 48 0.88 -3.37 9.70
CA TYR A 48 0.35 -2.29 10.53
C TYR A 48 -0.76 -2.78 11.46
N SER A 49 -1.71 -3.56 10.92
CA SER A 49 -2.77 -4.18 11.72
C SER A 49 -2.20 -5.08 12.81
N ARG A 50 -1.21 -5.93 12.48
CA ARG A 50 -0.56 -6.79 13.49
C ARG A 50 0.09 -5.98 14.61
N LEU A 51 0.79 -4.89 14.29
CA LEU A 51 1.48 -4.06 15.28
C LEU A 51 0.51 -3.23 16.13
N ARG A 52 -0.57 -2.73 15.53
CA ARG A 52 -1.59 -1.93 16.22
C ARG A 52 -2.40 -2.74 17.23
N TYR A 53 -2.69 -4.01 16.93
CA TYR A 53 -3.56 -4.87 17.77
C TYR A 53 -2.80 -5.90 18.62
N LYS A 54 -1.46 -5.94 18.55
CA LYS A 54 -0.61 -6.72 19.49
C LYS A 54 -0.24 -5.96 20.77
N ASN A 55 -0.53 -4.66 20.84
CA ASN A 55 -0.35 -3.80 22.01
C ASN A 55 -1.72 -3.43 22.61
#